data_AF-V7HVG0-F1
#
_entry.id   AF-V7HVG0-F1
#
_cell.length_a   1.000
_cell.length_b   1.000
_cell.length_c   1.000
_cell.angle_alpha   90.00
_cell.angle_beta   90.00
_cell.angle_gamma   90.00
#
_symmetry.space_group_name_H-M   'P 1'
#
loop_
_entity.id
_entity.type
_entity.pdbx_description
1 polymer ?
#
loop_
_entity_poly.entity_id
_entity_poly.type
_entity_poly.pdbx_seq_one_letter_code
_entity_poly.pdbx_strand_id
1 'polypeptide(L)'
;MYVQQIEEQDYMKEDGDGKLSLAGMTIGIGMNRKDYYQKEEYGATYTSTISKEEMVAQGKKAAQAVLERLRSTEKVPDNVPIVIAMYQQAENDSLAGGAFYAYTVVKSGDQISSWNNTDLATYVFPTASDDESPNSNDEAAFNSFKKRIQGFFPNLAGVTAQVQYKGSNLQGMKIKITTQFYSETEINSFAQYVTKAAKTYLPSDIPVEITILGSDGDMQALVSKDSGDDAYYTHVFSSY
;
A
#
# COMPACT_ATOMS: atom_id res chain seq x y z
N MET A 1 20.00 6.76 8.76
CA MET A 1 18.77 7.31 9.36
C MET A 1 17.78 6.19 9.63
N TYR A 2 17.20 6.12 10.83
CA TYR A 2 16.23 5.08 11.20
C TYR A 2 14.78 5.48 10.88
N VAL A 3 14.35 6.65 11.37
CA VAL A 3 13.01 7.21 11.12
C VAL A 3 13.05 8.06 9.87
N GLN A 4 12.27 7.70 8.86
CA GLN A 4 12.21 8.38 7.57
C GLN A 4 11.10 9.42 7.50
N GLN A 5 9.95 9.11 8.12
CA GLN A 5 8.77 9.97 8.09
C GLN A 5 7.90 9.74 9.32
N ILE A 6 7.16 10.78 9.68
CA ILE A 6 6.09 10.72 10.68
C ILE A 6 4.87 11.41 10.06
N GLU A 7 3.71 10.78 10.14
CA GLU A 7 2.42 11.33 9.70
C GLU A 7 1.43 11.30 10.86
N GLU A 8 0.61 12.34 10.97
CA GLU A 8 -0.40 12.51 12.01
C GLU A 8 -1.79 12.63 11.37
N GLN A 9 -2.76 11.93 11.96
CA GLN A 9 -4.17 12.00 11.59
C GLN A 9 -5.03 12.21 12.83
N ASP A 10 -5.76 13.32 12.85
CA ASP A 10 -6.66 13.68 13.92
C ASP A 10 -8.09 13.23 13.64
N TYR A 11 -8.71 12.60 14.63
CA TYR A 11 -10.09 12.14 14.57
C TYR A 11 -10.93 13.01 15.50
N MET A 12 -11.83 13.79 14.90
CA MET A 12 -12.64 14.79 15.61
C MET A 12 -14.05 14.27 15.88
N LYS A 13 -14.65 14.72 16.98
CA LYS A 13 -16.07 14.54 17.28
C LYS A 13 -16.75 15.91 17.33
N GLU A 14 -17.85 16.02 16.60
CA GLU A 14 -18.74 17.17 16.63
C GLU A 14 -19.73 17.06 17.80
N ASP A 15 -19.92 18.15 18.54
CA ASP A 15 -20.97 18.27 19.55
C ASP A 15 -22.29 18.79 18.96
N GLY A 16 -23.33 18.92 19.80
CA GLY A 16 -24.65 19.36 19.36
C GLY A 16 -24.70 20.81 18.85
N ASP A 17 -23.66 21.61 19.12
CA ASP A 17 -23.53 23.01 18.71
C ASP A 17 -22.61 23.17 17.47
N GLY A 18 -22.18 22.05 16.87
CA GLY A 18 -21.33 22.04 15.68
C GLY A 18 -19.84 22.26 15.95
N LYS A 19 -19.40 22.19 17.21
CA LYS A 19 -18.01 22.39 17.59
C LYS A 19 -17.25 21.06 17.54
N LEU A 20 -16.08 21.09 16.90
CA LEU A 20 -15.18 19.94 16.83
C LEU A 20 -14.27 19.85 18.05
N SER A 21 -14.15 18.64 18.59
CA SER A 21 -13.24 18.29 19.69
C SER A 21 -12.42 17.06 19.30
N LEU A 22 -11.15 17.04 19.68
CA LEU A 22 -10.26 15.91 19.39
C LEU A 22 -10.74 14.66 20.15
N ALA A 23 -11.00 13.58 19.44
CA ALA A 23 -11.54 12.32 19.98
C ALA A 23 -10.58 11.14 19.81
N GLY A 24 -9.56 11.26 18.97
CA GLY A 24 -8.51 10.25 18.79
C GLY A 24 -7.43 10.76 17.84
N MET A 25 -6.26 10.11 17.87
CA MET A 25 -5.17 10.40 16.94
C MET A 25 -4.57 9.10 16.41
N THR A 26 -4.08 9.11 15.18
CA THR A 26 -3.20 8.07 14.64
C THR A 26 -1.89 8.69 14.21
N ILE A 27 -0.78 8.08 14.64
CA ILE A 27 0.57 8.45 14.25
C ILE A 27 1.19 7.31 13.45
N GLY A 28 1.55 7.57 12.20
CA GLY A 28 2.35 6.67 11.38
C GLY A 28 3.84 6.98 11.54
N ILE A 29 4.67 5.99 11.84
CA ILE A 29 6.14 6.16 11.90
C ILE A 29 6.78 5.23 10.87
N GLY A 30 7.36 5.82 9.81
CA GLY A 30 8.06 5.10 8.75
C GLY A 30 9.52 4.85 9.10
N MET A 31 9.93 3.58 9.08
CA MET A 31 11.26 3.10 9.45
C MET A 31 12.00 2.56 8.22
N ASN A 32 13.29 2.87 8.11
CA ASN A 32 14.13 2.39 7.02
C ASN A 32 14.70 0.98 7.31
N ARG A 33 14.71 0.13 6.28
CA ARG A 33 15.58 -1.07 6.19
C ARG A 33 16.87 -0.81 5.43
N LYS A 34 16.83 0.13 4.50
CA LYS A 34 18.01 0.66 3.80
C LYS A 34 18.04 2.17 3.96
N ASP A 35 19.22 2.68 4.27
CA ASP A 35 19.49 4.10 4.40
C ASP A 35 20.45 4.52 3.29
N TYR A 36 19.98 5.40 2.41
CA TYR A 36 20.73 5.87 1.24
C TYR A 36 21.34 7.23 1.53
N TYR A 37 22.66 7.38 1.33
CA TYR A 37 23.37 8.62 1.65
C TYR A 37 24.56 8.85 0.74
N GLN A 38 24.94 10.11 0.54
CA GLN A 38 26.16 10.50 -0.18
C GLN A 38 27.22 10.95 0.83
N LYS A 39 28.49 10.64 0.56
CA LYS A 39 29.62 11.07 1.42
C LYS A 39 30.17 12.45 1.05
N GLU A 40 29.87 12.90 -0.16
CA GLU A 40 30.27 14.17 -0.74
C GLU A 40 29.16 14.67 -1.65
N GLU A 41 29.08 15.98 -1.86
CA GLU A 41 28.06 16.60 -2.70
C GLU A 41 28.18 16.10 -4.15
N TYR A 42 27.07 15.64 -4.74
CA TYR A 42 27.01 15.02 -6.09
C TYR A 42 27.84 13.74 -6.26
N GLY A 43 28.25 13.10 -5.15
CA GLY A 43 29.00 11.85 -5.17
C GLY A 43 28.14 10.60 -5.35
N ALA A 44 28.76 9.43 -5.25
CA ALA A 44 28.07 8.15 -5.31
C ALA A 44 27.12 7.96 -4.11
N THR A 45 25.99 7.30 -4.36
CA THR A 45 25.03 6.90 -3.31
C THR A 45 25.50 5.61 -2.64
N TYR A 46 25.73 5.68 -1.33
CA TYR A 46 26.01 4.54 -0.47
C TYR A 46 24.72 4.07 0.21
N THR A 47 24.70 2.80 0.59
CA THR A 47 23.56 2.19 1.29
C THR A 47 24.05 1.55 2.58
N SER A 48 23.37 1.84 3.68
CA SER A 48 23.51 1.11 4.94
C SER A 48 22.28 0.23 5.17
N THR A 49 22.49 -1.06 5.44
CA THR A 49 21.42 -2.01 5.72
C THR A 49 21.15 -2.07 7.22
N ILE A 50 19.89 -1.88 7.60
CA ILE A 50 19.40 -1.96 8.97
C ILE A 50 18.71 -3.31 9.13
N SER A 51 19.13 -4.08 10.13
CA SER A 51 18.50 -5.37 10.43
C SER A 51 17.05 -5.15 10.90
N LYS A 52 16.21 -6.19 10.76
CA LYS A 52 14.81 -6.10 11.19
C LYS A 52 14.73 -5.83 12.70
N GLU A 53 15.60 -6.45 13.47
CA GLU A 53 15.67 -6.36 14.92
C GLU A 53 16.04 -4.93 15.35
N GLU A 54 17.04 -4.32 14.71
CA GLU A 54 17.48 -2.96 15.01
C GLU A 54 16.40 -1.94 14.60
N MET A 55 15.81 -2.11 13.41
CA MET A 55 14.70 -1.27 12.94
C MET A 55 13.55 -1.26 13.94
N VAL A 56 13.15 -2.45 14.43
CA VAL A 56 12.07 -2.59 15.42
C VAL A 56 12.47 -1.96 16.75
N ALA A 57 13.70 -2.18 17.23
CA ALA A 57 14.17 -1.63 18.49
C ALA A 57 14.19 -0.09 18.47
N GLN A 58 14.71 0.52 17.40
CA GLN A 58 14.74 1.97 17.23
C GLN A 58 13.34 2.54 16.99
N GLY A 59 12.49 1.83 16.25
CA GLY A 59 11.10 2.21 16.05
C GLY A 59 10.31 2.33 17.35
N LYS A 60 10.48 1.36 18.27
CA LYS A 60 9.84 1.41 19.60
C LYS A 60 10.33 2.58 20.44
N LYS A 61 11.63 2.89 20.40
CA LYS A 61 12.20 4.07 21.09
C LYS A 61 11.64 5.38 20.51
N ALA A 62 11.56 5.47 19.17
CA ALA A 62 10.99 6.62 18.49
C ALA A 62 9.51 6.80 18.85
N ALA A 63 8.71 5.73 18.83
CA ALA A 63 7.30 5.76 19.20
C ALA A 63 7.09 6.25 20.64
N GLN A 64 7.89 5.77 21.60
CA GLN A 64 7.83 6.21 22.99
C GLN A 64 8.14 7.72 23.11
N ALA A 65 9.21 8.20 22.46
CA ALA A 65 9.56 9.61 22.47
C ALA A 65 8.51 10.50 21.77
N VAL A 66 7.87 10.01 20.71
CA VAL A 66 6.77 10.72 20.03
C VAL A 66 5.56 10.83 20.94
N LEU A 67 5.18 9.73 21.61
CA LEU A 67 4.06 9.72 22.55
C LEU A 67 4.27 10.71 23.70
N GLU A 68 5.44 10.71 24.33
CA GLU A 68 5.78 11.63 25.42
C GLU A 68 5.65 13.10 24.99
N ARG A 69 6.11 13.43 23.77
CA ARG A 69 6.00 14.78 23.21
C ARG A 69 4.55 15.17 22.92
N LEU A 70 3.76 14.25 22.36
CA LEU A 70 2.34 14.49 22.11
C LEU A 70 1.61 14.75 23.43
N ARG A 71 1.82 13.92 24.46
CA ARG A 71 1.21 14.10 25.78
C ARG A 71 1.66 15.35 26.53
N SER A 72 2.84 15.87 26.20
CA SER A 72 3.32 17.15 26.72
C SER A 72 2.71 18.37 26.01
N THR A 73 1.95 18.16 24.93
CA THR A 73 1.29 19.23 24.18
C THR A 73 -0.10 19.50 24.76
N GLU A 74 -0.36 20.74 25.19
CA GLU A 74 -1.63 21.10 25.86
C GLU A 74 -2.90 20.74 25.09
N LYS A 75 -2.81 20.68 23.75
CA LYS A 75 -3.92 20.36 22.85
C LYS A 75 -4.21 18.86 22.73
N VAL A 76 -3.40 18.00 23.34
CA VAL A 76 -3.58 16.55 23.34
C VAL A 76 -3.87 16.10 24.77
N PRO A 77 -5.15 16.13 25.21
CA PRO A 77 -5.52 15.67 26.53
C PRO A 77 -5.04 14.25 26.81
N ASP A 78 -4.73 13.95 28.06
CA ASP A 78 -4.22 12.65 28.48
C ASP A 78 -5.16 11.49 28.10
N ASN A 79 -6.47 11.72 28.06
CA ASN A 79 -7.49 10.73 27.77
C ASN A 79 -7.85 10.56 26.29
N VAL A 80 -7.21 11.30 25.37
CA VAL A 80 -7.39 11.09 23.92
C VAL A 80 -6.66 9.79 23.52
N PRO A 81 -7.35 8.78 22.96
CA PRO A 81 -6.69 7.57 22.50
C PRO A 81 -5.77 7.84 21.32
N ILE A 82 -4.54 7.34 21.39
CA ILE A 82 -3.54 7.46 20.33
C ILE A 82 -3.20 6.07 19.80
N VAL A 83 -3.38 5.87 18.50
CA VAL A 83 -2.83 4.72 17.78
C VAL A 83 -1.46 5.11 17.24
N ILE A 84 -0.43 4.32 17.51
CA ILE A 84 0.88 4.50 16.85
C ILE A 84 1.12 3.28 15.98
N ALA A 85 1.20 3.49 14.67
CA ALA A 85 1.40 2.46 13.66
C ALA A 85 2.81 2.57 13.08
N MET A 86 3.54 1.46 13.11
CA MET A 86 4.91 1.37 12.63
C MET A 86 4.94 0.79 11.22
N TYR A 87 5.57 1.51 10.31
CA TYR A 87 5.65 1.18 8.90
C TYR A 87 7.10 0.87 8.51
N GLN A 88 7.31 -0.21 7.77
CA GLN A 88 8.60 -0.54 7.17
C GLN A 88 8.62 0.02 5.75
N GLN A 89 9.54 0.94 5.47
CA GLN A 89 9.75 1.45 4.12
C GLN A 89 10.27 0.35 3.20
N ALA A 90 9.82 0.38 1.95
CA ALA A 90 10.40 -0.41 0.89
C ALA A 90 11.74 0.19 0.44
N GLU A 91 12.53 -0.62 -0.24
CA GLU A 91 13.76 -0.18 -0.88
C GLU A 91 13.44 0.70 -2.10
N ASN A 92 14.34 1.60 -2.50
CA ASN A 92 14.05 2.56 -3.58
C ASN A 92 13.77 1.90 -4.94
N ASP A 93 14.31 0.70 -5.16
CA ASP A 93 14.14 -0.13 -6.34
C ASP A 93 13.01 -1.16 -6.21
N SER A 94 12.32 -1.19 -5.06
CA SER A 94 11.20 -2.10 -4.84
C SER A 94 9.99 -1.72 -5.71
N LEU A 95 9.50 -2.70 -6.48
CA LEU A 95 8.24 -2.59 -7.21
C LEU A 95 7.01 -2.72 -6.29
N ALA A 96 7.22 -3.24 -5.06
CA ALA A 96 6.22 -3.28 -3.99
C ALA A 96 6.39 -2.08 -3.06
N GLY A 97 5.28 -1.58 -2.52
CA GLY A 97 5.31 -0.64 -1.40
C GLY A 97 5.82 -1.31 -0.12
N GLY A 98 6.03 -0.50 0.91
CA GLY A 98 6.31 -0.99 2.25
C GLY A 98 5.07 -1.61 2.90
N ALA A 99 5.17 -1.92 4.19
CA ALA A 99 4.06 -2.48 4.95
C ALA A 99 4.10 -2.02 6.41
N PHE A 100 2.92 -1.86 7.01
CA PHE A 100 2.83 -1.77 8.46
C PHE A 100 3.28 -3.11 9.06
N TYR A 101 4.04 -3.06 10.15
CA TYR A 101 4.53 -4.26 10.81
C TYR A 101 4.05 -4.37 12.26
N ALA A 102 3.78 -3.26 12.94
CA ALA A 102 3.27 -3.29 14.29
C ALA A 102 2.44 -2.04 14.60
N TYR A 103 1.56 -2.12 15.59
CA TYR A 103 0.90 -0.96 16.14
C TYR A 103 0.69 -1.10 17.65
N THR A 104 0.44 0.03 18.31
CA THR A 104 0.00 0.09 19.69
C THR A 104 -1.18 1.05 19.83
N VAL A 105 -1.99 0.85 20.87
CA VAL A 105 -3.12 1.71 21.21
C VAL A 105 -2.94 2.18 22.64
N VAL A 106 -2.68 3.48 22.81
CA VAL A 106 -2.51 4.12 24.11
C VAL A 106 -3.76 4.91 24.42
N LYS A 107 -4.62 4.34 25.26
CA LYS A 107 -5.91 4.96 25.64
C LYS A 107 -5.72 6.21 26.49
N SER A 108 -4.69 6.20 27.36
CA SER A 108 -4.30 7.35 28.17
C SER A 108 -2.85 7.22 28.64
N GLY A 109 -2.27 8.30 29.16
CA GLY A 109 -0.89 8.33 29.63
C GLY A 109 0.13 8.39 28.50
N ASP A 110 1.41 8.36 28.89
CA ASP A 110 2.56 8.50 28.00
C ASP A 110 3.40 7.21 27.88
N GLN A 111 2.91 6.07 28.38
CA GLN A 111 3.64 4.80 28.37
C GLN A 111 3.06 3.80 27.38
N ILE A 112 3.93 3.19 26.56
CA ILE A 112 3.55 2.09 25.66
C ILE A 112 3.72 0.74 26.38
N SER A 113 2.61 0.07 26.70
CA SER A 113 2.62 -1.19 27.44
C SER A 113 2.77 -2.44 26.57
N SER A 114 2.30 -2.40 25.33
CA SER A 114 2.20 -3.58 24.47
C SER A 114 2.19 -3.20 23.00
N TRP A 115 2.59 -4.16 22.16
CA TRP A 115 2.60 -4.03 20.70
C TRP A 115 1.81 -5.18 20.08
N ASN A 116 1.04 -4.88 19.05
CA ASN A 116 0.34 -5.84 18.22
C ASN A 116 1.07 -5.96 16.88
N ASN A 117 1.34 -7.18 16.44
CA ASN A 117 1.83 -7.43 15.09
C ASN A 117 0.66 -7.36 14.11
N THR A 118 0.91 -6.80 12.92
CA THR A 118 -0.10 -6.72 11.85
C THR A 118 -0.06 -7.93 10.93
N ASP A 119 1.10 -8.59 10.82
CA ASP A 119 1.42 -9.64 9.85
C ASP A 119 1.14 -9.22 8.39
N LEU A 120 1.22 -7.91 8.09
CA LEU A 120 1.04 -7.40 6.74
C LEU A 120 2.34 -7.48 5.93
N ALA A 121 2.22 -7.87 4.67
CA ALA A 121 3.31 -7.89 3.72
C ALA A 121 2.80 -7.53 2.31
N THR A 122 3.63 -6.87 1.52
CA THR A 122 3.31 -6.48 0.13
C THR A 122 4.29 -7.15 -0.81
N TYR A 123 3.79 -7.73 -1.89
CA TYR A 123 4.58 -8.40 -2.94
C TYR A 123 4.19 -7.89 -4.33
N VAL A 124 4.97 -8.24 -5.34
CA VAL A 124 4.66 -7.95 -6.75
C VAL A 124 4.43 -9.25 -7.50
N PHE A 125 3.37 -9.28 -8.32
CA PHE A 125 3.16 -10.32 -9.32
C PHE A 125 3.38 -9.80 -10.76
N PRO A 126 3.94 -10.63 -11.67
CA PRO A 126 4.55 -11.93 -11.36
C PRO A 126 5.79 -11.73 -10.48
N THR A 127 6.13 -12.70 -9.64
CA THR A 127 7.38 -12.60 -8.89
C THR A 127 8.56 -12.67 -9.85
N ALA A 128 9.67 -12.04 -9.47
CA ALA A 128 10.91 -12.24 -10.20
C ALA A 128 11.31 -13.72 -10.11
N SER A 129 12.04 -14.23 -11.12
CA SER A 129 12.40 -15.64 -11.23
C SER A 129 13.08 -16.23 -10.00
N ASP A 130 13.75 -15.39 -9.21
CA ASP A 130 14.53 -15.76 -8.02
C ASP A 130 13.76 -15.53 -6.70
N ASP A 131 12.56 -14.92 -6.76
CA ASP A 131 11.75 -14.63 -5.59
C ASP A 131 10.69 -15.71 -5.36
N GLU A 132 10.55 -16.15 -4.11
CA GLU A 132 9.48 -17.07 -3.72
C GLU A 132 8.12 -16.36 -3.72
N SER A 133 7.16 -17.01 -4.37
CA SER A 133 5.76 -16.60 -4.33
C SER A 133 5.21 -16.69 -2.91
N PRO A 134 4.55 -15.65 -2.37
CA PRO A 134 3.83 -15.75 -1.11
C PRO A 134 2.69 -16.79 -1.17
N ASN A 135 2.13 -17.02 -2.36
CA ASN A 135 1.12 -18.05 -2.61
C ASN A 135 1.10 -18.41 -4.11
N SER A 136 1.45 -19.65 -4.43
CA SER A 136 1.55 -20.13 -5.81
C SER A 136 0.21 -20.18 -6.56
N ASN A 137 -0.91 -20.37 -5.87
CA ASN A 137 -2.23 -20.38 -6.49
C ASN A 137 -2.65 -18.97 -6.91
N ASP A 138 -2.44 -18.00 -6.02
CA ASP A 138 -2.78 -16.59 -6.28
C ASP A 138 -1.93 -16.03 -7.41
N GLU A 139 -0.65 -16.39 -7.45
CA GLU A 139 0.21 -16.03 -8.56
C GLU A 139 -0.17 -16.74 -9.87
N ALA A 140 -0.52 -18.04 -9.83
CA ALA A 140 -0.98 -18.76 -11.02
C ALA A 140 -2.28 -18.17 -11.59
N ALA A 141 -3.19 -17.73 -10.72
CA ALA A 141 -4.41 -17.01 -11.07
C ALA A 141 -4.07 -15.68 -11.78
N PHE A 142 -3.18 -14.88 -11.20
CA PHE A 142 -2.69 -13.64 -11.82
C PHE A 142 -1.98 -13.90 -13.17
N ASN A 143 -1.12 -14.91 -13.25
CA ASN A 143 -0.43 -15.27 -14.48
C ASN A 143 -1.39 -15.72 -15.59
N SER A 144 -2.47 -16.42 -15.22
CA SER A 144 -3.55 -16.79 -16.15
C SER A 144 -4.30 -15.56 -16.65
N PHE A 145 -4.64 -14.63 -15.76
CA PHE A 145 -5.21 -13.33 -16.11
C PHE A 145 -4.29 -12.57 -17.07
N LYS A 146 -3.02 -12.38 -16.69
CA LYS A 146 -1.99 -11.70 -17.50
C LYS A 146 -1.88 -12.29 -18.90
N LYS A 147 -1.76 -13.62 -19.00
CA LYS A 147 -1.67 -14.33 -20.29
C LYS A 147 -2.91 -14.08 -21.16
N ARG A 148 -4.10 -14.03 -20.55
CA ARG A 148 -5.35 -13.77 -21.27
C ARG A 148 -5.42 -12.35 -21.82
N ILE A 149 -4.94 -11.36 -21.05
CA ILE A 149 -4.86 -9.95 -21.47
C ILE A 149 -3.85 -9.79 -22.60
N GLN A 150 -2.64 -10.33 -22.44
CA GLN A 150 -1.57 -10.30 -23.44
C GLN A 150 -1.94 -10.98 -24.77
N GLY A 151 -2.76 -12.04 -24.72
CA GLY A 151 -3.20 -12.73 -25.93
C GLY A 151 -4.21 -11.94 -26.78
N PHE A 152 -4.86 -10.90 -26.24
CA PHE A 152 -5.85 -10.10 -26.97
C PHE A 152 -5.24 -8.83 -27.56
N PHE A 153 -4.30 -8.20 -26.86
CA PHE A 153 -3.66 -6.96 -27.31
C PHE A 153 -2.14 -7.16 -27.51
N PRO A 154 -1.66 -7.31 -28.76
CA PRO A 154 -0.25 -7.59 -29.03
C PRO A 154 0.70 -6.46 -28.61
N ASN A 155 0.19 -5.23 -28.46
CA ASN A 155 0.95 -4.03 -28.09
C ASN A 155 0.87 -3.70 -26.58
N LEU A 156 0.78 -4.73 -25.73
CA LEU A 156 0.81 -4.56 -24.27
C LEU A 156 2.25 -4.33 -23.78
N ALA A 157 2.47 -3.18 -23.14
CA ALA A 157 3.78 -2.82 -22.59
C ALA A 157 4.05 -3.51 -21.25
N GLY A 158 3.02 -3.74 -20.41
CA GLY A 158 3.20 -4.43 -19.14
C GLY A 158 1.90 -4.74 -18.40
N VAL A 159 1.90 -5.84 -17.64
CA VAL A 159 0.86 -6.23 -16.68
C VAL A 159 1.55 -6.67 -15.40
N THR A 160 1.40 -5.89 -14.33
CA THR A 160 1.96 -6.16 -13.01
C THR A 160 0.88 -6.00 -11.94
N ALA A 161 1.06 -6.62 -10.78
CA ALA A 161 0.21 -6.40 -9.63
C ALA A 161 1.03 -6.15 -8.38
N GLN A 162 0.58 -5.23 -7.53
CA GLN A 162 0.94 -5.21 -6.13
C GLN A 162 -0.12 -5.99 -5.35
N VAL A 163 0.31 -6.91 -4.51
CA VAL A 163 -0.58 -7.77 -3.72
C VAL A 163 -0.23 -7.64 -2.25
N GLN A 164 -1.25 -7.51 -1.40
CA GLN A 164 -1.06 -7.41 0.04
C GLN A 164 -1.57 -8.68 0.72
N TYR A 165 -0.79 -9.22 1.65
CA TYR A 165 -1.14 -10.37 2.47
C TYR A 165 -1.21 -9.98 3.93
N LYS A 166 -2.06 -10.69 4.68
CA LYS A 166 -2.06 -10.74 6.14
C LYS A 166 -1.80 -12.19 6.55
N GLY A 167 -0.60 -12.48 7.03
CA GLY A 167 -0.12 -13.86 7.15
C GLY A 167 -0.16 -14.56 5.78
N SER A 168 -0.89 -15.66 5.66
CA SER A 168 -1.07 -16.40 4.39
C SER A 168 -2.27 -15.95 3.57
N ASN A 169 -3.08 -15.00 4.06
CA ASN A 169 -4.34 -14.63 3.42
C ASN A 169 -4.17 -13.40 2.54
N LEU A 170 -4.45 -13.53 1.25
CA LEU A 170 -4.49 -12.41 0.32
C LEU A 170 -5.58 -11.41 0.75
N GLN A 171 -5.20 -10.13 0.87
CA GLN A 171 -6.08 -9.05 1.32
C GLN A 171 -6.55 -8.16 0.16
N GLY A 172 -5.85 -8.15 -0.96
CA GLY A 172 -6.22 -7.34 -2.12
C GLY A 172 -5.15 -7.29 -3.19
N MET A 173 -5.57 -6.87 -4.38
CA MET A 173 -4.70 -6.73 -5.55
C MET A 173 -4.88 -5.38 -6.22
N LYS A 174 -3.76 -4.70 -6.51
CA LYS A 174 -3.70 -3.52 -7.36
C LYS A 174 -2.91 -3.84 -8.63
N ILE A 175 -3.62 -3.99 -9.73
CA ILE A 175 -3.08 -4.36 -11.03
C ILE A 175 -2.87 -3.11 -11.87
N LYS A 176 -1.70 -2.99 -12.49
CA LYS A 176 -1.41 -1.97 -13.49
C LYS A 176 -1.23 -2.61 -14.85
N ILE A 177 -1.93 -2.07 -15.83
CA ILE A 177 -1.83 -2.46 -17.22
C ILE A 177 -1.42 -1.25 -18.03
N THR A 178 -0.31 -1.34 -18.77
CA THR A 178 0.13 -0.27 -19.67
C THR A 178 0.06 -0.77 -21.10
N THR A 179 -0.64 -0.02 -21.95
CA THR A 179 -0.77 -0.35 -23.37
C THR A 179 -0.92 0.90 -24.23
N GLN A 180 -0.63 0.78 -25.52
CA GLN A 180 -0.81 1.86 -26.48
C GLN A 180 -2.20 1.75 -27.11
N PHE A 181 -3.03 2.77 -26.90
CA PHE A 181 -4.35 2.88 -27.52
C PHE A 181 -4.32 3.85 -28.69
N TYR A 182 -5.14 3.58 -29.71
CA TYR A 182 -5.30 4.47 -30.87
C TYR A 182 -6.69 5.10 -30.96
N SER A 183 -7.64 4.66 -30.11
CA SER A 183 -9.00 5.22 -30.07
C SER A 183 -9.71 4.94 -28.74
N GLU A 184 -10.72 5.75 -28.42
CA GLU A 184 -11.57 5.54 -27.24
C GLU A 184 -12.40 4.24 -27.34
N THR A 185 -12.82 3.85 -28.54
CA THR A 185 -13.51 2.57 -28.76
C THR A 185 -12.64 1.36 -28.42
N GLU A 186 -11.32 1.48 -28.62
CA GLU A 186 -10.35 0.46 -28.23
C GLU A 186 -10.22 0.38 -26.71
N ILE A 187 -10.14 1.53 -26.02
CA ILE A 187 -10.10 1.61 -24.55
C ILE A 187 -11.36 0.96 -23.95
N ASN A 188 -12.55 1.29 -24.46
CA ASN A 188 -13.81 0.70 -24.01
C ASN A 188 -13.83 -0.82 -24.17
N SER A 189 -13.43 -1.31 -25.34
CA SER A 189 -13.38 -2.76 -25.63
C SER A 189 -12.34 -3.47 -24.74
N PHE A 190 -11.19 -2.83 -24.50
CA PHE A 190 -10.14 -3.32 -23.62
C PHE A 190 -10.63 -3.43 -22.18
N ALA A 191 -11.25 -2.38 -21.64
CA ALA A 191 -11.77 -2.35 -20.28
C ALA A 191 -12.83 -3.44 -20.04
N GLN A 192 -13.74 -3.64 -21.01
CA GLN A 192 -14.74 -4.73 -20.94
C GLN A 192 -14.06 -6.12 -20.95
N TYR A 193 -13.04 -6.30 -21.78
CA TYR A 193 -12.30 -7.56 -21.84
C TYR A 193 -11.51 -7.84 -20.55
N VAL A 194 -10.84 -6.81 -20.01
CA VAL A 194 -10.16 -6.86 -18.71
C VAL A 194 -11.13 -7.26 -17.61
N THR A 195 -12.30 -6.64 -17.58
CA THR A 195 -13.34 -6.95 -16.60
C THR A 195 -13.77 -8.41 -16.66
N LYS A 196 -14.00 -8.95 -17.87
CA LYS A 196 -14.37 -10.36 -18.06
C LYS A 196 -13.25 -11.30 -17.63
N ALA A 197 -12.00 -10.99 -17.97
CA ALA A 197 -10.84 -11.78 -17.57
C ALA A 197 -10.64 -11.74 -16.05
N ALA A 198 -10.74 -10.57 -15.43
CA ALA A 198 -10.62 -10.39 -13.98
C ALA A 198 -11.63 -11.26 -13.24
N LYS A 199 -12.91 -11.24 -13.67
CA LYS A 199 -13.96 -12.09 -13.10
C LYS A 199 -13.72 -13.59 -13.29
N THR A 200 -13.01 -14.00 -14.34
CA THR A 200 -12.78 -15.41 -14.66
C THR A 200 -11.55 -15.99 -13.95
N TYR A 201 -10.49 -15.19 -13.81
CA TYR A 201 -9.18 -15.69 -13.42
C TYR A 201 -8.67 -15.19 -12.07
N LEU A 202 -9.13 -14.02 -11.59
CA LEU A 202 -8.64 -13.47 -10.31
C LEU A 202 -9.50 -13.97 -9.13
N PRO A 203 -8.94 -14.01 -7.92
CA PRO A 203 -9.68 -14.41 -6.72
C PRO A 203 -10.92 -13.53 -6.47
N SER A 204 -12.02 -14.16 -6.06
CA SER A 204 -13.34 -13.52 -6.00
C SER A 204 -13.67 -12.87 -4.66
N ASP A 205 -12.99 -13.24 -3.58
CA ASP A 205 -13.27 -12.85 -2.20
C ASP A 205 -12.48 -11.61 -1.71
N ILE A 206 -11.62 -11.08 -2.56
CA ILE A 206 -10.77 -9.91 -2.26
C ILE A 206 -11.18 -8.67 -3.07
N PRO A 207 -10.82 -7.46 -2.58
CA PRO A 207 -10.86 -6.26 -3.40
C PRO A 207 -9.79 -6.33 -4.50
N VAL A 208 -10.17 -5.89 -5.70
CA VAL A 208 -9.30 -5.83 -6.87
C VAL A 208 -9.46 -4.47 -7.53
N GLU A 209 -8.35 -3.78 -7.75
CA GLU A 209 -8.28 -2.53 -8.50
C GLU A 209 -7.37 -2.74 -9.71
N ILE A 210 -7.84 -2.42 -10.90
CA ILE A 210 -7.08 -2.53 -12.15
C ILE A 210 -7.05 -1.17 -12.82
N THR A 211 -5.87 -0.56 -12.82
CA THR A 211 -5.61 0.69 -13.52
C THR A 211 -5.08 0.40 -14.91
N ILE A 212 -5.78 0.92 -15.93
CA ILE A 212 -5.40 0.80 -17.33
C ILE A 212 -4.82 2.15 -17.77
N LEU A 213 -3.54 2.13 -18.13
CA LEU A 213 -2.74 3.29 -18.50
C LEU A 213 -2.43 3.30 -20.00
N GLY A 214 -2.41 4.49 -20.57
CA GLY A 214 -1.85 4.76 -21.89
C GLY A 214 -0.32 4.66 -21.87
N SER A 215 0.31 4.69 -23.04
CA SER A 215 1.77 4.68 -23.17
C SER A 215 2.44 5.96 -22.63
N ASP A 216 1.68 7.04 -22.50
CA ASP A 216 2.05 8.29 -21.86
C ASP A 216 2.00 8.23 -20.33
N GLY A 217 1.40 7.17 -19.76
CA GLY A 217 1.19 7.01 -18.32
C GLY A 217 -0.15 7.54 -17.82
N ASP A 218 -0.98 8.13 -18.69
CA ASP A 218 -2.28 8.66 -18.30
C ASP A 218 -3.29 7.53 -18.11
N MET A 219 -4.13 7.66 -17.07
CA MET A 219 -5.16 6.67 -16.78
C MET A 219 -6.31 6.77 -17.79
N GLN A 220 -6.48 5.70 -18.56
CA GLN A 220 -7.49 5.58 -19.62
C GLN A 220 -8.76 4.88 -19.10
N ALA A 221 -8.61 3.93 -18.17
CA ALA A 221 -9.74 3.27 -17.54
C ALA A 221 -9.40 2.73 -16.15
N LEU A 222 -10.45 2.57 -15.34
CA LEU A 222 -10.43 1.93 -14.03
C LEU A 222 -11.42 0.77 -14.04
N VAL A 223 -10.96 -0.42 -13.64
CA VAL A 223 -11.83 -1.57 -13.36
C VAL A 223 -11.62 -1.94 -11.90
N SER A 224 -12.67 -1.93 -11.08
CA SER A 224 -12.52 -2.17 -9.64
C SER A 224 -13.67 -3.01 -9.09
N LYS A 225 -13.42 -3.64 -7.94
CA LYS A 225 -14.39 -4.44 -7.21
C LYS A 225 -13.99 -4.47 -5.74
N ASP A 226 -14.95 -4.27 -4.84
CA ASP A 226 -14.73 -4.42 -3.40
C ASP A 226 -14.86 -5.88 -2.95
N SER A 227 -14.44 -6.17 -1.72
CA SER A 227 -14.62 -7.50 -1.13
C SER A 227 -16.12 -7.80 -0.98
N GLY A 228 -16.56 -8.95 -1.49
CA GLY A 228 -17.94 -9.41 -1.40
C GLY A 228 -18.85 -8.99 -2.56
N ASP A 229 -18.38 -8.14 -3.48
CA ASP A 229 -19.15 -7.80 -4.69
C ASP A 229 -19.05 -8.89 -5.76
N ASP A 230 -20.17 -9.17 -6.43
CA ASP A 230 -20.23 -10.15 -7.53
C ASP A 230 -19.85 -9.54 -8.90
N ALA A 231 -19.88 -8.22 -9.01
CA ALA A 231 -19.70 -7.47 -10.25
C ALA A 231 -18.59 -6.44 -10.10
N TYR A 232 -17.79 -6.31 -11.15
CA TYR A 232 -16.79 -5.25 -11.26
C TYR A 232 -17.46 -3.96 -11.74
N TYR A 233 -17.06 -2.85 -11.14
CA TYR A 233 -17.24 -1.51 -11.66
C TYR A 233 -16.23 -1.23 -12.79
N THR A 234 -16.62 -0.44 -13.78
CA THR A 234 -15.73 0.00 -14.86
C THR A 234 -16.02 1.45 -15.20
N HIS A 235 -14.95 2.24 -15.34
CA HIS A 235 -14.99 3.61 -15.80
C HIS A 235 -13.93 3.83 -16.88
N VAL A 236 -14.30 4.51 -17.95
CA VAL A 236 -13.40 4.91 -19.04
C VAL A 236 -13.32 6.42 -19.03
N PHE A 237 -12.09 6.95 -18.97
CA PHE A 237 -11.82 8.37 -18.94
C PHE A 237 -11.73 8.88 -20.39
N SER A 238 -12.81 9.47 -20.89
CA SER A 238 -12.90 10.02 -22.25
C SER A 238 -12.58 11.52 -22.27
N SER A 239 -12.00 12.01 -23.36
CA SER A 239 -12.01 13.45 -23.68
C SER A 239 -13.30 13.80 -24.41
N TYR A 240 -13.87 14.98 -24.14
CA TYR A 240 -14.95 15.56 -24.94
C TYR A 240 -14.44 16.07 -26.29
#